data_AF-A0A5P8JMX6-F1
#
_entry.id   AF-A0A5P8JMX6-F1
#
_cell.length_a   1.000
_cell.length_b   1.000
_cell.length_c   1.000
_cell.angle_alpha   90.00
_cell.angle_beta   90.00
_cell.angle_gamma   90.00
#
_symmetry.space_group_name_H-M   'P 1'
#
loop_
_entity.id
_entity.type
_entity.pdbx_description
1 polymer ?
#
loop_
_entity_poly.entity_id
_entity_poly.type
_entity_poly.pdbx_seq_one_letter_code
_entity_poly.pdbx_strand_id
1 'polypeptide(L)'
;MSAWNLIGLAAWVLILAYAIFMAWNIRSRHLKMVVVFRKQHAGRTVLIDIIEAVVLVAALYGMSYVTWLRPVDYADKTAISTKYTYDKLMLQTDSDRSYFVSVTSGNGTQPVHYYTYWTEGSKYQISSRNADVSDATDALTVRAAAYPWQTKKLAKLEKTDEKAYVATYIGTYKPTFLNGLGMHVGHTAQRFSLIRIPNDTFQKVEAAK
;
A
#
# COMPACT_ATOMS: atom_id res chain seq x y z
N MET A 1 -16.61 9.26 1.41
CA MET A 1 -15.33 9.54 2.10
C MET A 1 -15.53 9.29 3.59
N SER A 2 -14.61 8.58 4.25
CA SER A 2 -14.67 8.39 5.71
C SER A 2 -14.49 9.74 6.41
N ALA A 3 -15.28 10.02 7.44
CA ALA A 3 -15.15 11.23 8.26
C ALA A 3 -13.72 11.40 8.83
N TRP A 4 -13.00 10.28 9.02
CA TRP A 4 -11.63 10.28 9.51
C TRP A 4 -10.62 10.89 8.54
N ASN A 5 -10.86 10.83 7.23
CA ASN A 5 -9.95 11.42 6.24
C ASN A 5 -10.06 12.95 6.21
N LEU A 6 -11.12 13.54 6.80
CA LEU A 6 -11.19 14.99 6.97
C LEU A 6 -10.13 15.52 7.94
N ILE A 7 -9.62 14.69 8.86
CA ILE A 7 -8.55 15.08 9.79
C ILE A 7 -7.27 15.39 9.01
N GLY A 8 -6.89 14.51 8.09
CA GLY A 8 -5.73 14.74 7.22
C GLY A 8 -5.90 15.93 6.29
N LEU A 9 -7.10 16.08 5.71
CA LEU A 9 -7.42 17.24 4.88
C LEU A 9 -7.32 18.55 5.66
N ALA A 10 -7.92 18.61 6.86
CA ALA A 10 -7.87 19.78 7.72
C ALA A 10 -6.43 20.12 8.14
N ALA A 11 -5.60 19.12 8.44
CA ALA A 11 -4.19 19.31 8.76
C ALA A 11 -3.42 19.94 7.58
N TRP A 12 -3.64 19.48 6.35
CA TRP A 12 -3.05 20.10 5.16
C TRP A 12 -3.51 21.54 4.95
N VAL A 13 -4.81 21.82 5.13
CA VAL A 13 -5.37 23.18 5.03
C VAL A 13 -4.75 24.10 6.08
N LEU A 14 -4.56 23.62 7.33
CA LEU A 14 -3.89 24.39 8.38
C LEU A 14 -2.43 24.69 8.05
N ILE A 15 -1.69 23.74 7.49
CA ILE A 15 -0.30 23.97 7.05
C ILE A 15 -0.25 25.02 5.94
N LEU A 16 -1.16 24.96 4.97
CA LEU A 16 -1.25 25.95 3.89
C LEU A 16 -1.61 27.35 4.43
N ALA A 17 -2.58 27.44 5.33
CA ALA A 17 -2.94 28.70 5.98
C ALA A 17 -1.76 29.27 6.78
N TYR A 18 -1.02 28.42 7.50
CA TYR A 18 0.18 28.81 8.23
C TYR A 18 1.30 29.29 7.29
N ALA A 19 1.51 28.65 6.14
CA ALA A 19 2.48 29.08 5.14
C ALA A 19 2.15 30.47 4.56
N ILE A 20 0.88 30.74 4.26
CA ILE A 20 0.42 32.06 3.79
C ILE A 20 0.61 33.11 4.89
N PHE A 21 0.23 32.79 6.13
CA PHE A 21 0.41 33.65 7.28
C PHE A 21 1.89 34.00 7.50
N MET A 22 2.78 33.00 7.43
CA MET A 22 4.22 33.19 7.55
C MET A 22 4.74 34.13 6.46
N ALA A 23 4.41 33.89 5.19
CA ALA A 23 4.86 34.75 4.09
C ALA A 23 4.40 36.21 4.26
N TRP A 24 3.15 36.42 4.71
CA TRP A 24 2.63 37.74 5.00
C TRP A 24 3.34 38.40 6.20
N ASN A 25 3.58 37.64 7.26
CA ASN A 25 4.21 38.13 8.49
C ASN A 25 5.69 38.51 8.25
N ILE A 26 6.46 37.66 7.57
CA ILE A 26 7.84 37.92 7.15
C ILE A 26 7.88 39.22 6.32
N ARG A 27 6.99 39.34 5.31
CA ARG A 27 6.91 40.55 4.46
C ARG A 27 6.60 41.80 5.28
N SER A 28 5.64 41.74 6.21
CA SER A 28 5.29 42.86 7.09
C SER A 28 6.44 43.30 8.00
N ARG A 29 7.20 42.33 8.55
CA ARG A 29 8.38 42.59 9.40
C ARG A 29 9.50 43.28 8.62
N HIS A 30 9.83 42.80 7.42
CA HIS A 30 10.89 43.41 6.60
C HIS A 30 10.51 44.80 6.08
N LEU A 31 9.27 45.02 5.65
CA LEU A 31 8.79 46.34 5.22
C LEU A 31 8.88 47.36 6.36
N LYS A 32 8.46 46.99 7.59
CA LYS A 32 8.59 47.87 8.77
C LYS A 32 10.05 48.16 9.12
N MET A 33 10.96 47.19 9.01
CA MET A 33 12.38 47.41 9.27
C MET A 33 13.02 48.43 8.30
N VAL A 34 12.73 48.29 7.01
CA VAL A 34 13.27 49.17 5.96
C VAL A 34 12.70 50.59 6.07
N VAL A 35 11.38 50.72 6.27
CA VAL A 35 10.70 52.02 6.21
C VAL A 35 10.77 52.78 7.55
N VAL A 36 10.59 52.10 8.69
CA VAL A 36 10.43 52.76 9.99
C VAL A 36 11.75 52.83 10.77
N PHE A 37 12.51 51.73 10.79
CA PHE A 37 13.71 51.64 11.63
C PHE A 37 15.01 51.99 10.90
N ARG A 38 15.00 52.14 9.56
CA ARG A 38 16.17 52.38 8.68
C ARG A 38 17.37 51.44 8.97
N LYS A 39 17.11 50.28 9.58
CA LYS A 39 18.11 49.24 9.86
C LYS A 39 17.84 48.09 8.93
N GLN A 40 18.85 47.69 8.14
CA GLN A 40 18.71 46.58 7.20
C GLN A 40 18.59 45.22 7.90
N HIS A 41 19.17 45.06 9.10
CA HIS A 41 19.22 43.76 9.78
C HIS A 41 19.04 43.88 11.30
N ALA A 42 18.01 43.23 11.83
CA ALA A 42 17.89 42.89 13.25
C ALA A 42 18.08 41.37 13.39
N GLY A 43 19.17 40.92 14.02
CA GLY A 43 19.46 39.48 14.17
C GLY A 43 18.32 38.69 14.82
N ARG A 44 17.55 39.33 15.72
CA ARG A 44 16.36 38.74 16.36
C ARG A 44 15.24 38.42 15.37
N THR A 45 14.97 39.28 14.37
CA THR A 45 13.91 38.99 13.38
C THR A 45 14.36 37.88 12.44
N VAL A 46 15.63 37.90 12.00
CA VAL A 46 16.19 36.83 11.17
C VAL A 46 16.13 35.48 11.88
N LEU A 47 16.42 35.43 13.19
CA LEU A 47 16.30 34.20 13.97
C LEU A 47 14.85 33.69 14.04
N ILE A 48 13.88 34.59 14.22
CA ILE A 48 12.46 34.25 14.22
C ILE A 48 12.04 33.70 12.85
N ASP A 49 12.47 34.34 11.76
CA ASP A 49 12.16 33.89 10.39
C ASP A 49 12.74 32.49 10.12
N ILE A 50 13.98 32.22 10.58
CA ILE A 50 14.61 30.89 10.47
C ILE A 50 13.82 29.84 11.25
N ILE A 51 13.43 30.14 12.50
CA ILE A 51 12.66 29.20 13.34
C ILE A 51 11.30 28.91 12.70
N GLU A 52 10.58 29.94 12.23
CA GLU A 52 9.30 29.77 11.54
C GLU A 52 9.46 28.89 10.28
N ALA A 53 10.51 29.12 9.48
CA ALA A 53 10.80 28.31 8.29
C ALA A 53 11.09 26.84 8.65
N VAL A 54 11.92 26.59 9.67
CA VAL A 54 12.22 25.24 10.15
C VAL A 54 10.95 24.52 10.62
N VAL A 55 10.08 25.21 11.35
CA VAL A 55 8.79 24.65 11.81
C VAL A 55 7.91 24.27 10.63
N LEU A 56 7.78 25.11 9.60
CA LEU A 56 6.99 24.80 8.41
C LEU A 56 7.58 23.61 7.64
N VAL A 57 8.89 23.56 7.45
CA VAL A 57 9.56 22.44 6.77
C VAL A 57 9.34 21.13 7.55
N ALA A 58 9.47 21.17 8.88
CA ALA A 58 9.20 20.01 9.72
C ALA A 58 7.73 19.55 9.63
N ALA A 59 6.78 20.49 9.61
CA ALA A 59 5.35 20.18 9.45
C ALA A 59 5.04 19.58 8.08
N LEU A 60 5.59 20.15 6.99
CA LEU A 60 5.44 19.63 5.63
C LEU A 60 6.04 18.23 5.50
N TYR A 61 7.23 18.02 6.04
CA TYR A 61 7.88 16.72 6.03
C TYR A 61 7.09 15.68 6.83
N GLY A 62 6.70 16.02 8.07
CA GLY A 62 5.91 15.12 8.93
C GLY A 62 4.57 14.74 8.28
N MET A 63 3.88 15.71 7.68
CA MET A 63 2.61 15.45 7.01
C MET A 63 2.80 14.59 5.75
N SER A 64 3.79 14.91 4.92
CA SER A 64 4.15 14.12 3.74
C SER A 64 4.52 12.68 4.11
N TYR A 65 5.25 12.51 5.22
CA TYR A 65 5.61 11.19 5.72
C TYR A 65 4.37 10.37 6.11
N VAL A 66 3.45 10.95 6.89
CA VAL A 66 2.24 10.24 7.32
C VAL A 66 1.29 9.96 6.15
N THR A 67 1.18 10.88 5.18
CA THR A 67 0.30 10.72 4.01
C THR A 67 0.86 9.74 2.98
N TRP A 68 2.17 9.70 2.73
CA TRP A 68 2.71 8.93 1.60
C TRP A 68 3.82 7.92 1.94
N LEU A 69 4.66 8.20 2.93
CA LEU A 69 5.91 7.44 3.13
C LEU A 69 5.83 6.43 4.29
N ARG A 70 4.80 6.53 5.13
CA ARG A 70 4.65 5.68 6.31
C ARG A 70 4.49 4.21 5.89
N PRO A 71 5.40 3.30 6.31
CA PRO A 71 5.27 1.88 6.02
C PRO A 71 4.07 1.28 6.76
N VAL A 72 3.51 0.23 6.18
CA VAL A 72 2.35 -0.48 6.73
C VAL A 72 2.83 -1.65 7.58
N ASP A 73 2.47 -1.66 8.85
CA ASP A 73 2.63 -2.85 9.69
C ASP A 73 1.42 -3.77 9.53
N TYR A 74 1.63 -4.91 8.88
CA TYR A 74 0.58 -5.88 8.58
C TYR A 74 0.15 -6.72 9.79
N ALA A 75 0.97 -6.75 10.85
CA ALA A 75 0.64 -7.46 12.08
C ALA A 75 -0.26 -6.61 13.01
N ASP A 76 -0.30 -5.29 12.80
CA ASP A 76 -1.09 -4.38 13.62
C ASP A 76 -2.59 -4.45 13.30
N LYS A 77 -3.28 -5.27 14.09
CA LYS A 77 -4.74 -5.44 14.04
C LYS A 77 -5.52 -4.20 14.48
N THR A 78 -4.88 -3.22 15.12
CA THR A 78 -5.54 -1.97 15.54
C THR A 78 -5.62 -0.98 14.39
N ALA A 79 -4.58 -0.92 13.55
CA ALA A 79 -4.54 -0.06 12.37
C ALA A 79 -5.20 -0.67 11.13
N ILE A 80 -5.26 -2.00 11.02
CA ILE A 80 -5.72 -2.69 9.80
C ILE A 80 -6.87 -3.66 10.11
N SER A 81 -7.86 -3.68 9.22
CA SER A 81 -8.91 -4.68 9.16
C SER A 81 -8.56 -5.69 8.08
N THR A 82 -8.60 -6.97 8.43
CA THR A 82 -8.22 -8.04 7.50
C THR A 82 -9.45 -8.79 7.01
N LYS A 83 -9.56 -8.92 5.69
CA LYS A 83 -10.50 -9.82 5.01
C LYS A 83 -9.73 -10.90 4.26
N TYR A 84 -10.26 -12.12 4.26
CA TYR A 84 -9.72 -13.23 3.49
C TYR A 84 -10.80 -13.75 2.55
N THR A 85 -10.44 -13.97 1.29
CA THR A 85 -11.28 -14.71 0.34
C THR A 85 -10.56 -16.00 -0.06
N TYR A 86 -11.35 -17.03 -0.35
CA TYR A 86 -10.87 -18.35 -0.73
C TYR A 86 -11.73 -18.83 -1.88
N ASP A 87 -11.13 -18.88 -3.07
CA ASP A 87 -11.82 -19.18 -4.31
C ASP A 87 -11.19 -20.43 -4.92
N LYS A 88 -12.01 -21.35 -5.43
CA LYS A 88 -11.50 -22.54 -6.13
C LYS A 88 -10.94 -22.15 -7.49
N LEU A 89 -9.82 -22.75 -7.85
CA LEU A 89 -9.25 -22.61 -9.20
C LEU A 89 -9.98 -23.52 -10.18
N MET A 90 -10.26 -23.02 -11.37
CA MET A 90 -10.83 -23.81 -12.45
C MET A 90 -9.74 -24.33 -13.35
N LEU A 91 -9.72 -25.65 -13.57
CA LEU A 91 -8.79 -26.30 -14.49
C LEU A 91 -9.08 -25.81 -15.92
N GLN A 92 -8.05 -25.29 -16.57
CA GLN A 92 -8.07 -25.01 -18.00
C GLN A 92 -7.39 -26.15 -18.73
N THR A 93 -7.87 -26.46 -19.93
CA THR A 93 -7.27 -27.48 -20.79
C THR A 93 -6.94 -26.84 -22.14
N ASP A 94 -5.68 -26.96 -22.53
CA ASP A 94 -5.21 -26.65 -23.87
C ASP A 94 -5.09 -27.95 -24.68
N SER A 95 -4.71 -27.84 -25.95
CA SER A 95 -4.43 -28.97 -26.84
C SER A 95 -3.45 -30.00 -26.25
N ASP A 96 -2.45 -29.55 -25.48
CA ASP A 96 -1.35 -30.40 -25.00
C ASP A 96 -1.38 -30.71 -23.50
N ARG A 97 -2.07 -29.91 -22.67
CA ARG A 97 -2.03 -30.04 -21.20
C ARG A 97 -3.16 -29.32 -20.48
N SER A 98 -3.42 -29.74 -19.25
CA SER A 98 -4.29 -29.02 -18.32
C SER A 98 -3.48 -28.21 -17.30
N TYR A 99 -3.95 -27.01 -16.97
CA TYR A 99 -3.27 -26.08 -16.07
C TYR A 99 -4.27 -25.25 -15.26
N PHE A 100 -3.90 -24.82 -14.06
CA PHE A 100 -4.71 -23.93 -13.22
C PHE A 100 -4.29 -22.46 -13.34
N VAL A 101 -3.00 -22.23 -13.62
CA VAL A 101 -2.42 -20.89 -13.70
C VAL A 101 -1.48 -20.80 -14.92
N SER A 102 -1.60 -19.70 -15.67
CA SER A 102 -0.64 -19.32 -16.70
C SER A 102 0.25 -18.20 -16.18
N VAL A 103 1.55 -18.29 -16.45
CA VAL A 103 2.58 -17.35 -16.01
C VAL A 103 3.22 -16.73 -17.25
N THR A 104 3.01 -15.43 -17.43
CA THR A 104 3.64 -14.66 -18.51
C THR A 104 4.68 -13.72 -17.92
N SER A 105 5.86 -13.66 -18.51
CA SER A 105 6.89 -12.69 -18.09
C SER A 105 6.73 -11.36 -18.80
N GLY A 106 6.75 -10.26 -18.03
CA GLY A 106 6.72 -8.90 -18.56
C GLY A 106 8.04 -8.50 -19.20
N ASN A 107 7.98 -7.78 -20.32
CA ASN A 107 9.15 -7.42 -21.14
C ASN A 107 9.86 -6.12 -20.68
N GLY A 108 9.78 -5.80 -19.39
CA GLY A 108 10.30 -4.55 -18.80
C GLY A 108 11.68 -4.69 -18.16
N THR A 109 12.26 -3.57 -17.74
CA THR A 109 13.55 -3.50 -17.01
C THR A 109 13.53 -4.17 -15.64
N GLN A 110 12.34 -4.50 -15.12
CA GLN A 110 12.17 -5.31 -13.91
C GLN A 110 11.38 -6.58 -14.28
N PRO A 111 11.92 -7.78 -14.02
CA PRO A 111 11.21 -9.02 -14.32
C PRO A 111 10.00 -9.14 -13.39
N VAL A 112 8.81 -8.94 -13.96
CA VAL A 112 7.53 -9.14 -13.27
C VAL A 112 6.81 -10.26 -13.97
N HIS A 113 6.35 -11.26 -13.21
CA HIS A 113 5.48 -12.30 -13.75
C HIS A 113 4.03 -11.88 -13.59
N TYR A 114 3.20 -12.24 -14.56
CA TYR A 114 1.76 -12.08 -14.51
C TYR A 114 1.12 -13.46 -14.42
N TYR A 115 0.43 -13.71 -13.31
CA TYR A 115 -0.32 -14.93 -13.08
C TYR A 115 -1.75 -14.73 -13.55
N THR A 116 -2.16 -15.53 -14.52
CA THR A 116 -3.52 -15.58 -15.05
C THR A 116 -4.19 -16.85 -14.57
N TYR A 117 -5.34 -16.72 -13.92
CA TYR A 117 -6.09 -17.85 -13.39
C TYR A 117 -7.60 -17.62 -13.53
N TRP A 118 -8.37 -18.69 -13.35
CA TRP A 118 -9.82 -18.67 -13.47
C TRP A 118 -10.45 -19.20 -12.19
N THR A 119 -11.51 -18.53 -11.76
CA THR A 119 -12.41 -19.00 -10.70
C THR A 119 -13.82 -19.09 -11.27
N GLU A 120 -14.76 -19.61 -10.48
CA GLU A 120 -16.16 -19.71 -10.87
C GLU A 120 -16.69 -18.35 -11.38
N GLY A 121 -16.87 -18.25 -12.70
CA GLY A 121 -17.44 -17.09 -13.38
C GLY A 121 -16.48 -15.96 -13.79
N SER A 122 -15.16 -16.04 -13.57
CA SER A 122 -14.25 -14.94 -13.96
C SER A 122 -12.78 -15.32 -14.20
N LYS A 123 -12.15 -14.62 -15.15
CA LYS A 123 -10.70 -14.64 -15.41
C LYS A 123 -10.02 -13.50 -14.65
N TYR A 124 -8.92 -13.80 -13.97
CA TYR A 124 -8.12 -12.83 -13.23
C TYR A 124 -6.68 -12.83 -13.73
N GLN A 125 -6.04 -11.67 -13.67
CA GLN A 125 -4.61 -11.51 -13.91
C GLN A 125 -4.02 -10.66 -12.78
N ILE A 126 -2.98 -11.18 -12.13
CA ILE A 126 -2.31 -10.52 -11.01
C ILE A 126 -0.79 -10.57 -11.21
N SER A 127 -0.09 -9.51 -10.82
CA SER A 127 1.37 -9.47 -10.92
C SER A 127 2.03 -10.17 -9.74
N SER A 128 3.25 -10.64 -9.95
CA SER A 128 4.09 -11.24 -8.93
C SER A 128 4.47 -10.29 -7.80
N ARG A 129 4.13 -9.00 -7.89
CA ARG A 129 4.29 -8.05 -6.76
C ARG A 129 3.28 -8.29 -5.65
N ASN A 130 2.08 -8.75 -6.01
CA ASN A 130 0.95 -8.92 -5.10
C ASN A 130 0.41 -10.36 -5.08
N ALA A 131 1.14 -11.31 -5.65
CA ALA A 131 0.75 -12.70 -5.64
C ALA A 131 1.95 -13.61 -5.77
N ASP A 132 1.75 -14.85 -5.35
CA ASP A 132 2.75 -15.92 -5.45
C ASP A 132 2.07 -17.26 -5.70
N VAL A 133 2.78 -18.16 -6.38
CA VAL A 133 2.29 -19.51 -6.66
C VAL A 133 2.98 -20.49 -5.73
N SER A 134 2.20 -21.34 -5.07
CA SER A 134 2.70 -22.44 -4.24
C SER A 134 2.35 -23.77 -4.88
N ASP A 135 3.36 -24.43 -5.41
CA ASP A 135 3.34 -25.79 -5.96
C ASP A 135 4.08 -26.80 -5.08
N ALA A 136 4.84 -26.30 -4.10
CA ALA A 136 5.62 -27.10 -3.16
C ALA A 136 4.76 -27.92 -2.18
N THR A 137 5.43 -28.73 -1.35
CA THR A 137 4.80 -29.52 -0.29
C THR A 137 4.06 -28.63 0.71
N ASP A 138 4.62 -27.46 1.01
CA ASP A 138 4.01 -26.47 1.88
C ASP A 138 3.00 -25.60 1.14
N ALA A 139 1.92 -25.24 1.84
CA ALA A 139 0.86 -24.39 1.29
C ALA A 139 1.30 -22.94 1.10
N LEU A 140 2.26 -22.47 1.92
CA LEU A 140 2.69 -21.08 1.98
C LEU A 140 4.11 -20.94 1.41
N THR A 141 4.28 -20.05 0.45
CA THR A 141 5.61 -19.61 0.02
C THR A 141 6.26 -18.73 1.10
N VAL A 142 7.59 -18.57 1.03
CA VAL A 142 8.36 -17.69 1.94
C VAL A 142 7.76 -16.28 2.01
N ARG A 143 7.35 -15.75 0.86
CA ARG A 143 6.75 -14.41 0.77
C ARG A 143 5.33 -14.38 1.29
N ALA A 144 4.54 -15.42 1.01
CA ALA A 144 3.20 -15.52 1.57
C ALA A 144 3.24 -15.61 3.10
N ALA A 145 4.23 -16.30 3.69
CA ALA A 145 4.35 -16.46 5.13
C ALA A 145 4.50 -15.14 5.92
N ALA A 146 4.87 -14.04 5.26
CA ALA A 146 4.95 -12.72 5.88
C ALA A 146 3.58 -12.12 6.24
N TYR A 147 2.48 -12.66 5.70
CA TYR A 147 1.12 -12.18 5.98
C TYR A 147 0.43 -13.01 7.06
N PRO A 148 -0.44 -12.41 7.89
CA PRO A 148 -1.09 -13.11 8.98
C PRO A 148 -2.24 -13.98 8.44
N TRP A 149 -1.98 -15.16 7.88
CA TRP A 149 -3.01 -16.03 7.32
C TRP A 149 -3.89 -16.73 8.36
N GLN A 150 -5.11 -17.13 7.96
CA GLN A 150 -5.95 -18.02 8.76
C GLN A 150 -5.47 -19.48 8.61
N THR A 151 -4.44 -19.86 9.37
CA THR A 151 -3.79 -21.19 9.30
C THR A 151 -4.78 -22.35 9.36
N LYS A 152 -5.80 -22.29 10.23
CA LYS A 152 -6.84 -23.32 10.33
C LYS A 152 -7.66 -23.49 9.04
N LYS A 153 -7.96 -22.40 8.32
CA LYS A 153 -8.68 -22.48 7.05
C LYS A 153 -7.79 -22.99 5.93
N LEU A 154 -6.55 -22.52 5.86
CA LEU A 154 -5.58 -23.04 4.88
C LEU A 154 -5.37 -24.55 5.08
N ALA A 155 -5.18 -25.01 6.32
CA ALA A 155 -5.05 -26.43 6.63
C ALA A 155 -6.31 -27.24 6.26
N LYS A 156 -7.51 -26.64 6.28
CA LYS A 156 -8.73 -27.28 5.79
C LYS A 156 -8.75 -27.39 4.27
N LEU A 157 -8.29 -26.35 3.57
CA LEU A 157 -8.20 -26.34 2.11
C LEU A 157 -7.16 -27.34 1.60
N GLU A 158 -6.02 -27.48 2.28
CA GLU A 158 -4.98 -28.47 1.96
C GLU A 158 -5.46 -29.93 2.10
N LYS A 159 -6.51 -30.18 2.88
CA LYS A 159 -7.14 -31.50 3.02
C LYS A 159 -8.13 -31.81 1.89
N THR A 160 -8.40 -30.86 0.99
CA THR A 160 -9.26 -31.08 -0.16
C THR A 160 -8.45 -31.75 -1.26
N ASP A 161 -9.02 -32.74 -1.95
CA ASP A 161 -8.30 -33.57 -2.94
C ASP A 161 -7.67 -32.76 -4.08
N GLU A 162 -8.34 -31.69 -4.51
CA GLU A 162 -7.91 -30.89 -5.65
C GLU A 162 -6.71 -29.98 -5.36
N LYS A 163 -6.43 -29.62 -4.10
CA LYS A 163 -5.38 -28.64 -3.68
C LYS A 163 -5.20 -27.44 -4.63
N ALA A 164 -6.29 -26.95 -5.22
CA ALA A 164 -6.28 -25.93 -6.25
C ALA A 164 -7.20 -24.77 -5.83
N TYR A 165 -6.60 -23.73 -5.25
CA TYR A 165 -7.34 -22.59 -4.72
C TYR A 165 -6.52 -21.31 -4.74
N VAL A 166 -7.20 -20.17 -4.70
CA VAL A 166 -6.59 -18.87 -4.46
C VAL A 166 -7.05 -18.35 -3.11
N ALA A 167 -6.10 -18.11 -2.21
CA ALA A 167 -6.34 -17.42 -0.96
C ALA A 167 -5.89 -15.96 -1.09
N THR A 168 -6.81 -15.00 -0.94
CA THR A 168 -6.48 -13.58 -1.03
C THR A 168 -6.61 -12.89 0.32
N TYR A 169 -5.50 -12.34 0.80
CA TYR A 169 -5.43 -11.41 1.93
C TYR A 169 -5.74 -10.00 1.44
N ILE A 170 -6.67 -9.31 2.12
CA ILE A 170 -6.98 -7.90 1.90
C ILE A 170 -6.90 -7.19 3.24
N GLY A 171 -5.91 -6.30 3.39
CA GLY A 171 -5.80 -5.39 4.51
C GLY A 171 -6.39 -4.03 4.15
N THR A 172 -7.37 -3.56 4.92
CA THR A 172 -7.99 -2.24 4.76
C THR A 172 -7.69 -1.38 5.98
N TYR A 173 -7.31 -0.12 5.78
CA TYR A 173 -7.04 0.80 6.89
C TYR A 173 -8.29 1.07 7.72
N LYS A 174 -8.17 0.85 9.04
CA LYS A 174 -9.21 1.17 10.02
C LYS A 174 -9.27 2.67 10.32
N PRO A 175 -10.42 3.15 10.81
CA PRO A 175 -10.54 4.49 11.37
C PRO A 175 -9.69 4.63 12.63
N THR A 176 -8.50 5.18 12.48
CA THR A 176 -7.62 5.61 13.58
C THR A 176 -7.14 7.01 13.30
N PHE A 177 -6.72 7.75 14.34
CA PHE A 177 -6.23 9.11 14.17
C PHE A 177 -5.09 9.20 13.14
N LEU A 178 -4.09 8.31 13.25
CA LEU A 178 -2.92 8.33 12.38
C LEU A 178 -3.26 7.92 10.93
N ASN A 179 -4.18 6.96 10.73
CA ASN A 179 -4.64 6.61 9.40
C ASN A 179 -5.51 7.73 8.78
N GLY A 180 -6.31 8.42 9.61
CA GLY A 180 -7.12 9.57 9.19
C GLY A 180 -6.28 10.80 8.85
N LEU A 181 -5.23 11.05 9.63
CA LEU A 181 -4.22 12.08 9.35
C LEU A 181 -3.52 11.78 8.01
N GLY A 182 -3.20 10.51 7.74
CA GLY A 182 -2.66 10.09 6.44
C GLY A 182 -3.69 10.01 5.31
N MET A 183 -4.98 10.22 5.59
CA MET A 183 -6.10 10.07 4.64
C MET A 183 -6.27 8.67 4.05
N HIS A 184 -5.79 7.65 4.77
CA HIS A 184 -5.77 6.26 4.33
C HIS A 184 -7.03 5.48 4.67
N VAL A 185 -7.91 5.99 5.54
CA VAL A 185 -9.04 5.22 6.09
C VAL A 185 -9.97 4.73 4.98
N GLY A 186 -10.24 3.43 4.98
CA GLY A 186 -11.07 2.77 3.97
C GLY A 186 -10.33 2.40 2.68
N HIS A 187 -9.11 2.87 2.46
CA HIS A 187 -8.28 2.40 1.34
C HIS A 187 -7.67 1.03 1.64
N THR A 188 -7.41 0.27 0.57
CA THR A 188 -6.71 -1.00 0.67
C THR A 188 -5.24 -0.71 0.97
N ALA A 189 -4.78 -1.14 2.14
CA ALA A 189 -3.39 -1.02 2.56
C ALA A 189 -2.49 -2.00 1.78
N GLN A 190 -2.97 -3.24 1.64
CA GLN A 190 -2.30 -4.27 0.84
C GLN A 190 -3.30 -5.33 0.40
N ARG A 191 -3.06 -5.90 -0.78
CA ARG A 191 -3.70 -7.11 -1.25
C ARG A 191 -2.62 -8.11 -1.64
N PHE A 192 -2.73 -9.34 -1.18
CA PHE A 192 -1.81 -10.41 -1.56
C PHE A 192 -2.57 -11.70 -1.83
N SER A 193 -2.34 -12.32 -2.98
CA SER A 193 -3.00 -13.56 -3.39
C SER A 193 -2.02 -14.73 -3.44
N LEU A 194 -2.28 -15.76 -2.65
CA LEU A 194 -1.59 -17.04 -2.70
C LEU A 194 -2.35 -17.96 -3.64
N ILE A 195 -1.71 -18.37 -4.73
CA ILE A 195 -2.25 -19.29 -5.72
C ILE A 195 -1.69 -20.67 -5.40
N ARG A 196 -2.49 -21.53 -4.79
CA ARG A 196 -2.11 -22.91 -4.50
C ARG A 196 -2.47 -23.80 -5.69
N ILE A 197 -1.48 -24.52 -6.20
CA ILE A 197 -1.67 -25.56 -7.21
C ILE A 197 -1.11 -26.90 -6.69
N PRO A 198 -1.59 -28.06 -7.19
CA PRO A 198 -1.18 -29.36 -6.68
C PRO A 198 0.30 -29.69 -6.91
N ASN A 199 0.82 -29.31 -8.08
CA ASN A 199 2.20 -29.46 -8.49
C ASN A 199 2.53 -28.45 -9.61
N ASP A 200 3.81 -28.38 -9.97
CA ASP A 200 4.37 -27.52 -11.01
C ASP A 200 3.84 -27.87 -12.42
N THR A 201 3.44 -29.12 -12.67
CA THR A 201 2.92 -29.54 -13.99
C THR A 201 1.60 -28.85 -14.37
N PHE A 202 0.82 -28.38 -13.38
CA PHE A 202 -0.39 -27.58 -13.61
C PHE A 202 -0.11 -26.07 -13.78
N GLN A 203 1.15 -25.67 -13.88
CA GLN A 203 1.57 -24.31 -14.21
C GLN A 203 2.00 -24.24 -15.68
N LYS A 204 1.35 -23.36 -16.44
CA LYS A 204 1.77 -23.04 -17.83
C LYS A 204 2.70 -21.83 -17.79
N VAL A 205 3.96 -22.00 -18.16
CA VAL A 205 4.90 -20.87 -18.28
C VAL A 205 5.00 -20.45 -19.74
N GLU A 206 4.69 -19.19 -20.01
CA GLU A 206 4.78 -18.57 -21.33
C GLU A 206 6.02 -17.67 -21.39
N ALA A 207 6.81 -17.83 -22.45
CA ALA A 207 7.95 -16.95 -22.70
C ALA A 207 7.47 -15.50 -22.90
N ALA A 208 8.30 -14.54 -22.49
CA ALA A 208 8.04 -13.12 -22.75
C ALA A 208 7.91 -12.92 -24.28
N LYS A 209 6.87 -12.19 -24.69
CA LYS A 209 6.70 -11.72 -26.08
C LYS A 209 7.41 -10.41 -26.28
#